data_AF-A0ABD2PXT9-F1
#
_entry.id   AF-A0ABD2PXT9-F1
#
_cell.length_a   1.000
_cell.length_b   1.000
_cell.length_c   1.000
_cell.angle_alpha   90.00
_cell.angle_beta   90.00
_cell.angle_gamma   90.00
#
_symmetry.space_group_name_H-M   'P 1'
#
loop_
_entity.id
_entity.type
_entity.pdbx_description
1 polymer ?
#
loop_
_entity_poly.entity_id
_entity_poly.type
_entity_poly.pdbx_seq_one_letter_code
_entity_poly.pdbx_strand_id
1 'polypeptide(L)'
;MKKLIILSNMKTNIFSSMFCESKGISKVRRGAMIEQINQILWGSENPQIKPELFKRWCQAEYGEDLYGIIISLAPDFTHEYAVLSFLYSVLATCKSFNDMLQISLDTGTLIDPTFGHSGQCLLNLLITGCMTPEVINGDFNLGGFIIRGITSQPDIGFLSIIEATMHCEVGWFLKNPAFPIWVIGSESHYTVLASTCRELVRKDEASSSQKASLTKAEIEFTSMCPAGDESGFFAIDRLPELLQKLNIVLSDTEYEDVKRELDPEELGLVLRNVFLNKFYPAEMAERRTVKIKFPLYHFNSLPLSNPEGRVNAIHGNAELVDPEEELQNPSLTAPNSEVTDMLRCLRTKWPTIRIQWNLENRSKYPSLH
;
A
#
# COMPACT_ATOMS: atom_id res chain seq x y z
N MET A 1 -27.20 2.58 -0.43
CA MET A 1 -27.23 3.82 0.37
C MET A 1 -26.29 3.79 1.58
N LYS A 2 -26.46 2.95 2.62
CA LYS A 2 -25.55 2.96 3.80
C LYS A 2 -24.07 2.61 3.50
N LYS A 3 -23.78 1.81 2.47
CA LYS A 3 -22.41 1.48 2.03
C LYS A 3 -21.67 2.63 1.30
N LEU A 4 -22.40 3.61 0.77
CA LEU A 4 -21.84 4.80 0.11
C LEU A 4 -21.42 5.90 1.11
N ILE A 5 -22.01 5.89 2.32
CA ILE A 5 -21.76 6.89 3.38
C ILE A 5 -20.34 6.80 3.94
N ILE A 6 -19.70 5.63 3.82
CA ILE A 6 -18.31 5.45 4.26
C ILE A 6 -17.34 6.12 3.26
N LEU A 7 -17.65 6.11 1.96
CA LEU A 7 -16.82 6.73 0.91
C LEU A 7 -16.83 8.25 0.97
N SER A 8 -17.94 8.90 1.37
CA SER A 8 -18.02 10.36 1.45
C SER A 8 -17.32 10.97 2.67
N ASN A 9 -17.08 10.19 3.72
CA ASN A 9 -16.36 10.63 4.92
C ASN A 9 -14.87 10.27 4.88
N MET A 10 -14.45 9.44 3.94
CA MET A 10 -13.05 9.27 3.61
C MET A 10 -12.62 10.47 2.76
N LYS A 11 -11.85 11.40 3.35
CA LYS A 11 -11.03 12.36 2.59
C LYS A 11 -9.89 11.60 1.90
N THR A 12 -10.19 10.57 1.12
CA THR A 12 -9.16 9.77 0.46
C THR A 12 -8.47 10.57 -0.62
N ASN A 13 -7.15 10.37 -0.73
CA ASN A 13 -6.34 10.90 -1.84
C ASN A 13 -6.92 10.55 -3.21
N ILE A 14 -7.69 9.45 -3.31
CA ILE A 14 -8.40 9.01 -4.51
C ILE A 14 -9.48 10.02 -4.92
N PHE A 15 -10.33 10.48 -3.99
CA PHE A 15 -11.36 11.47 -4.31
C PHE A 15 -10.79 12.88 -4.39
N SER A 16 -9.79 13.23 -3.57
CA SER A 16 -9.14 14.54 -3.69
C SER A 16 -8.38 14.71 -5.00
N SER A 17 -7.76 13.63 -5.52
CA SER A 17 -7.16 13.61 -6.87
C SER A 17 -8.21 13.63 -7.97
N MET A 18 -9.36 12.95 -7.80
CA MET A 18 -10.49 12.90 -8.75
C MET A 18 -11.07 14.26 -9.15
N PHE A 19 -10.79 15.31 -8.41
CA PHE A 19 -11.36 16.63 -8.69
C PHE A 19 -10.28 17.72 -8.85
N CYS A 20 -8.99 17.38 -8.79
CA CYS A 20 -7.89 18.35 -8.74
C CYS A 20 -7.91 19.37 -9.90
N GLU A 21 -7.70 20.65 -9.56
CA GLU A 21 -7.93 21.83 -10.41
C GLU A 21 -7.57 21.61 -11.89
N SER A 22 -8.55 21.28 -12.72
CA SER A 22 -8.40 21.41 -14.17
C SER A 22 -8.64 22.87 -14.59
N LYS A 23 -7.90 23.82 -14.03
CA LYS A 23 -7.85 25.17 -14.60
C LYS A 23 -7.13 25.08 -15.95
N GLY A 24 -7.91 24.91 -17.03
CA GLY A 24 -7.42 25.15 -18.40
C GLY A 24 -7.33 23.96 -19.37
N ILE A 25 -8.00 22.82 -19.13
CA ILE A 25 -8.04 21.74 -20.14
C ILE A 25 -9.22 21.96 -21.11
N SER A 26 -8.92 22.47 -22.31
CA SER A 26 -9.90 22.70 -23.38
C SER A 26 -10.61 21.40 -23.81
N LYS A 27 -11.83 21.49 -24.37
CA LYS A 27 -12.60 20.32 -24.89
C LYS A 27 -11.81 19.47 -25.89
N VAL A 28 -10.95 20.09 -26.70
CA VAL A 28 -10.06 19.41 -27.67
C VAL A 28 -8.98 18.58 -26.96
N ARG A 29 -8.42 19.08 -25.86
CA ARG A 29 -7.47 18.32 -25.03
C ARG A 29 -8.11 17.12 -24.33
N ARG A 30 -9.41 17.18 -23.98
CA ARG A 30 -10.12 16.04 -23.36
C ARG A 30 -10.35 14.87 -24.32
N GLY A 31 -10.61 15.14 -25.61
CA GLY A 31 -10.75 14.09 -26.63
C GLY A 31 -9.44 13.32 -26.86
N ALA A 32 -8.33 14.05 -27.03
CA ALA A 32 -7.00 13.45 -27.14
C ALA A 32 -6.58 12.67 -25.88
N MET A 33 -6.95 13.15 -24.70
CA MET A 33 -6.69 12.46 -23.43
C MET A 33 -7.42 11.11 -23.34
N ILE A 34 -8.68 11.02 -23.82
CA ILE A 34 -9.43 9.74 -23.82
C ILE A 34 -8.79 8.72 -24.76
N GLU A 35 -8.32 9.14 -25.93
CA GLU A 35 -7.60 8.26 -26.86
C GLU A 35 -6.30 7.72 -26.25
N GLN A 36 -5.56 8.58 -25.55
CA GLN A 36 -4.34 8.19 -24.84
C GLN A 36 -4.65 7.25 -23.66
N ILE A 37 -5.70 7.53 -22.87
CA ILE A 37 -6.17 6.62 -21.81
C ILE A 37 -6.54 5.25 -22.38
N ASN A 38 -7.22 5.20 -23.52
CA ASN A 38 -7.57 3.96 -24.18
C ASN A 38 -6.33 3.15 -24.57
N GLN A 39 -5.30 3.80 -25.12
CA GLN A 39 -4.04 3.13 -25.45
C GLN A 39 -3.33 2.59 -24.22
N ILE A 40 -3.31 3.35 -23.12
CA ILE A 40 -2.67 2.95 -21.86
C ILE A 40 -3.41 1.78 -21.19
N LEU A 41 -4.74 1.78 -21.24
CA LEU A 41 -5.55 0.73 -20.62
C LEU A 41 -5.60 -0.56 -21.45
N TRP A 42 -5.76 -0.44 -22.77
CA TRP A 42 -6.16 -1.54 -23.64
C TRP A 42 -5.19 -1.84 -24.78
N GLY A 43 -4.18 -0.98 -24.99
CA GLY A 43 -3.24 -1.13 -26.10
C GLY A 43 -3.96 -1.05 -27.46
N SER A 44 -3.67 -2.01 -28.35
CA SER A 44 -4.31 -2.12 -29.67
C SER A 44 -5.72 -2.73 -29.62
N GLU A 45 -6.10 -3.38 -28.52
CA GLU A 45 -7.37 -4.08 -28.37
C GLU A 45 -8.40 -3.17 -27.69
N ASN A 46 -8.67 -2.01 -28.29
CA ASN A 46 -9.60 -1.04 -27.72
C ASN A 46 -11.04 -1.60 -27.76
N PRO A 47 -11.69 -1.85 -26.61
CA PRO A 47 -13.13 -2.05 -26.59
C PRO A 47 -13.75 -0.79 -27.20
N GLN A 48 -14.68 -0.92 -28.15
CA GLN A 48 -15.30 0.22 -28.86
C GLN A 48 -16.21 1.06 -27.93
N ILE A 49 -15.66 1.59 -26.83
CA ILE A 49 -16.39 2.30 -25.79
C ILE A 49 -16.69 3.70 -26.30
N LYS A 50 -17.98 4.04 -26.34
CA LYS A 50 -18.43 5.32 -26.87
C LYS A 50 -17.92 6.47 -25.99
N PRO A 51 -17.17 7.44 -26.53
CA PRO A 51 -16.64 8.59 -25.77
C PRO A 51 -17.71 9.42 -25.05
N GLU A 52 -18.95 9.38 -25.54
CA GLU A 52 -20.09 10.11 -24.98
C GLU A 52 -20.52 9.62 -23.58
N LEU A 53 -20.25 8.36 -23.21
CA LEU A 53 -20.52 7.83 -21.87
C LEU A 53 -19.72 8.57 -20.79
N PHE A 54 -18.50 8.98 -21.12
CA PHE A 54 -17.54 9.53 -20.16
C PHE A 54 -17.62 11.04 -19.99
N LYS A 55 -18.34 11.73 -20.88
CA LYS A 55 -18.46 13.19 -20.88
C LYS A 55 -19.05 13.75 -19.59
N ARG A 56 -19.97 13.03 -18.92
CA ARG A 56 -20.64 13.48 -17.68
C ARG A 56 -19.73 13.41 -16.45
N TRP A 57 -18.78 12.48 -16.42
CA TRP A 57 -17.96 12.21 -15.22
C TRP A 57 -16.80 13.21 -15.11
N CYS A 58 -16.34 13.76 -16.25
CA CYS A 58 -15.27 14.75 -16.31
C CYS A 58 -15.77 16.22 -16.31
N GLN A 59 -16.99 16.49 -15.82
CA GLN A 59 -17.64 17.82 -15.85
C GLN A 59 -17.72 18.51 -14.50
N ALA A 60 -17.42 17.84 -13.39
CA ALA A 60 -17.55 18.43 -12.07
C ALA A 60 -16.29 19.24 -11.70
N GLU A 61 -16.42 20.56 -11.65
CA GLU A 61 -15.50 21.42 -10.90
C GLU A 61 -15.87 21.36 -9.41
N TYR A 62 -14.86 21.37 -8.53
CA TYR A 62 -15.02 21.23 -7.07
C TYR A 62 -16.20 22.02 -6.48
N GLY A 63 -16.89 21.39 -5.52
CA GLY A 63 -17.78 22.05 -4.58
C GLY A 63 -18.00 21.13 -3.37
N GLU A 64 -18.31 21.71 -2.21
CA GLU A 64 -18.46 21.06 -0.90
C GLU A 64 -19.54 19.94 -0.80
N ASP A 65 -20.02 19.41 -1.93
CA ASP A 65 -21.09 18.43 -2.05
C ASP A 65 -20.68 17.21 -2.90
N LEU A 66 -19.50 16.64 -2.62
CA LEU A 66 -19.07 15.34 -3.16
C LEU A 66 -20.14 14.26 -2.92
N TYR A 67 -20.83 14.34 -1.79
CA TYR A 67 -21.93 13.46 -1.45
C TYR A 67 -23.09 13.57 -2.44
N GLY A 68 -23.57 14.80 -2.72
CA GLY A 68 -24.63 15.06 -3.70
C GLY A 68 -24.26 14.59 -5.10
N ILE A 69 -23.00 14.79 -5.51
CA ILE A 69 -22.49 14.29 -6.80
C ILE A 69 -22.52 12.76 -6.84
N ILE A 70 -21.95 12.07 -5.84
CA ILE A 70 -21.95 10.61 -5.79
C ILE A 70 -23.38 10.05 -5.78
N ILE A 71 -24.29 10.66 -5.03
CA ILE A 71 -25.70 10.26 -5.01
C ILE A 71 -26.37 10.49 -6.37
N SER A 72 -26.05 11.58 -7.06
CA SER A 72 -26.56 11.85 -8.42
C SER A 72 -26.03 10.83 -9.46
N LEU A 73 -24.82 10.29 -9.24
CA LEU A 73 -24.21 9.25 -10.06
C LEU A 73 -24.62 7.83 -9.63
N ALA A 74 -25.30 7.65 -8.50
CA ALA A 74 -25.73 6.34 -8.00
C ALA A 74 -26.50 5.48 -9.02
N PRO A 75 -27.40 6.04 -9.86
CA PRO A 75 -28.03 5.27 -10.93
C PRO A 75 -27.02 4.80 -11.99
N ASP A 76 -26.04 5.64 -12.32
CA ASP A 76 -24.99 5.33 -13.30
C ASP A 76 -24.05 4.21 -12.78
N PHE A 77 -23.90 4.07 -11.45
CA PHE A 77 -23.17 2.94 -10.84
C PHE A 77 -23.84 1.57 -10.99
N THR A 78 -25.09 1.52 -11.44
CA THR A 78 -25.78 0.25 -11.76
C THR A 78 -25.63 -0.16 -13.22
N HIS A 79 -25.01 0.69 -14.05
CA HIS A 79 -24.72 0.39 -15.45
C HIS A 79 -23.60 -0.67 -15.57
N GLU A 80 -23.65 -1.49 -16.62
CA GLU A 80 -22.62 -2.51 -16.91
C GLU A 80 -21.19 -1.94 -17.09
N TYR A 81 -21.07 -0.62 -17.30
CA TYR A 81 -19.79 0.09 -17.52
C TYR A 81 -19.47 1.06 -16.39
N ALA A 82 -20.15 0.96 -15.25
CA ALA A 82 -19.95 1.83 -14.09
C ALA A 82 -18.50 1.81 -13.60
N VAL A 83 -17.92 0.62 -13.48
CA VAL A 83 -16.53 0.43 -13.00
C VAL A 83 -15.53 1.01 -13.98
N LEU A 84 -15.76 0.84 -15.29
CA LEU A 84 -14.94 1.46 -16.32
C LEU A 84 -15.04 2.98 -16.29
N SER A 85 -16.25 3.52 -16.15
CA SER A 85 -16.44 4.97 -16.04
C SER A 85 -15.69 5.53 -14.83
N PHE A 86 -15.68 4.80 -13.71
CA PHE A 86 -14.92 5.15 -12.53
C PHE A 86 -13.42 5.13 -12.79
N LEU A 87 -12.92 4.08 -13.40
CA LEU A 87 -11.53 3.96 -13.79
C LEU A 87 -11.07 5.12 -14.69
N TYR A 88 -11.86 5.46 -15.72
CA TYR A 88 -11.56 6.58 -16.60
C TYR A 88 -11.55 7.91 -15.87
N SER A 89 -12.45 8.11 -14.90
CA SER A 89 -12.44 9.31 -14.08
C SER A 89 -11.14 9.44 -13.29
N VAL A 90 -10.68 8.36 -12.64
CA VAL A 90 -9.42 8.32 -11.89
C VAL A 90 -8.22 8.64 -12.79
N LEU A 91 -8.17 8.08 -14.00
CA LEU A 91 -7.07 8.30 -14.94
C LEU A 91 -7.08 9.72 -15.51
N ALA A 92 -8.26 10.26 -15.82
CA ALA A 92 -8.42 11.63 -16.31
C ALA A 92 -8.01 12.69 -15.28
N THR A 93 -8.02 12.33 -14.00
CA THR A 93 -7.74 13.23 -12.88
C THR A 93 -6.38 12.95 -12.24
N CYS A 94 -5.66 11.95 -12.75
CA CYS A 94 -4.31 11.64 -12.32
C CYS A 94 -3.41 12.86 -12.58
N LYS A 95 -2.80 13.41 -11.51
CA LYS A 95 -1.99 14.63 -11.56
C LYS A 95 -0.78 14.53 -12.49
N SER A 96 -0.31 13.30 -12.77
CA SER A 96 0.83 13.07 -13.64
C SER A 96 0.50 12.16 -14.81
N PHE A 97 -0.32 12.67 -15.72
CA PHE A 97 -0.65 11.98 -16.97
C PHE A 97 0.58 11.65 -17.82
N ASN A 98 1.63 12.48 -17.76
CA ASN A 98 2.87 12.21 -18.48
C ASN A 98 3.68 11.08 -17.85
N ASP A 99 3.72 10.96 -16.52
CA ASP A 99 4.34 9.81 -15.86
C ASP A 99 3.56 8.52 -16.18
N MET A 100 2.22 8.60 -16.24
CA MET A 100 1.37 7.47 -16.64
C MET A 100 1.71 6.96 -18.05
N LEU A 101 1.96 7.87 -19.01
CA LEU A 101 2.37 7.49 -20.36
C LEU A 101 3.73 6.79 -20.37
N GLN A 102 4.72 7.29 -19.61
CA GLN A 102 6.03 6.64 -19.54
C GLN A 102 5.95 5.27 -18.90
N ILE A 103 5.23 5.16 -17.77
CA ILE A 103 5.03 3.88 -17.09
C ILE A 103 4.34 2.88 -18.02
N SER A 104 3.32 3.28 -18.78
CA SER A 104 2.68 2.39 -19.74
C SER A 104 3.61 1.95 -20.88
N LEU A 105 4.55 2.79 -21.30
CA LEU A 105 5.57 2.39 -22.28
C LEU A 105 6.53 1.34 -21.71
N ASP A 106 6.88 1.45 -20.42
CA ASP A 106 7.82 0.55 -19.75
C ASP A 106 7.17 -0.76 -19.28
N THR A 107 5.91 -0.71 -18.84
CA THR A 107 5.20 -1.86 -18.22
C THR A 107 4.11 -2.48 -19.10
N GLY A 108 3.78 -1.87 -20.24
CA GLY A 108 2.66 -2.28 -21.09
C GLY A 108 1.32 -1.70 -20.66
N THR A 109 0.24 -2.44 -20.94
CA THR A 109 -1.13 -1.99 -20.59
C THR A 109 -1.39 -2.11 -19.10
N LEU A 110 -2.14 -1.15 -18.53
CA LEU A 110 -2.47 -1.17 -17.10
C LEU A 110 -3.45 -2.28 -16.70
N ILE A 111 -4.19 -2.80 -17.67
CA ILE A 111 -5.03 -3.98 -17.55
C ILE A 111 -4.43 -5.05 -18.46
N ASP A 112 -4.26 -6.25 -17.94
CA ASP A 112 -3.83 -7.38 -18.73
C ASP A 112 -4.89 -7.69 -19.82
N PRO A 113 -4.53 -7.69 -21.11
CA PRO A 113 -5.50 -7.86 -22.19
C PRO A 113 -6.05 -9.30 -22.28
N THR A 114 -5.33 -10.28 -21.73
CA THR A 114 -5.69 -11.70 -21.78
C THR A 114 -6.66 -12.08 -20.66
N PHE A 115 -6.37 -11.60 -19.45
CA PHE A 115 -7.01 -12.03 -18.21
C PHE A 115 -7.84 -10.92 -17.55
N GLY A 116 -7.69 -9.66 -17.98
CA GLY A 116 -8.46 -8.53 -17.47
C GLY A 116 -8.09 -8.09 -16.05
N HIS A 117 -6.99 -8.58 -15.48
CA HIS A 117 -6.54 -8.18 -14.15
C HIS A 117 -5.76 -6.86 -14.20
N SER A 118 -5.87 -6.04 -13.16
CA SER A 118 -5.12 -4.79 -13.05
C SER A 118 -3.67 -5.04 -12.62
N GLY A 119 -2.73 -4.40 -13.30
CA GLY A 119 -1.33 -4.37 -12.89
C GLY A 119 -1.08 -3.53 -11.63
N GLN A 120 0.11 -3.68 -11.04
CA GLN A 120 0.50 -3.01 -9.79
C GLN A 120 0.43 -1.48 -9.89
N CYS A 121 0.80 -0.90 -11.04
CA CYS A 121 0.71 0.53 -11.31
C CYS A 121 -0.70 1.09 -11.10
N LEU A 122 -1.72 0.39 -11.63
CA LEU A 122 -3.10 0.81 -11.49
C LEU A 122 -3.60 0.65 -10.06
N LEU A 123 -3.20 -0.42 -9.38
CA LEU A 123 -3.52 -0.61 -7.97
C LEU A 123 -2.91 0.48 -7.09
N ASN A 124 -1.64 0.81 -7.29
CA ASN A 124 -0.96 1.87 -6.57
C ASN A 124 -1.60 3.23 -6.84
N LEU A 125 -2.04 3.51 -8.07
CA LEU A 125 -2.82 4.72 -8.37
C LEU A 125 -4.11 4.76 -7.56
N LEU A 126 -4.84 3.64 -7.52
CA LEU A 126 -6.09 3.52 -6.77
C LEU A 126 -5.90 3.59 -5.26
N ILE A 127 -4.72 3.26 -4.72
CA ILE A 127 -4.49 3.26 -3.27
C ILE A 127 -3.85 4.57 -2.80
N THR A 128 -2.88 5.07 -3.58
CA THR A 128 -1.99 6.17 -3.17
C THR A 128 -2.23 7.46 -3.95
N GLY A 129 -2.91 7.40 -5.10
CA GLY A 129 -3.00 8.51 -6.05
C GLY A 129 -1.75 8.67 -6.93
N CYS A 130 -0.75 7.80 -6.77
CA CYS A 130 0.48 7.79 -7.55
C CYS A 130 0.62 6.47 -8.30
N MET A 131 1.03 6.54 -9.56
CA MET A 131 1.31 5.35 -10.37
C MET A 131 2.78 4.98 -10.20
N THR A 132 3.05 3.86 -9.54
CA THR A 132 4.40 3.29 -9.38
C THR A 132 4.31 1.78 -9.60
N PRO A 133 5.30 1.15 -10.26
CA PRO A 133 5.33 -0.30 -10.39
C PRO A 133 5.70 -0.97 -9.06
N GLU A 134 6.44 -0.27 -8.21
CA GLU A 134 6.96 -0.83 -6.97
C GLU A 134 6.04 -0.63 -5.77
N VAL A 135 6.19 -1.54 -4.80
CA VAL A 135 5.51 -1.53 -3.50
C VAL A 135 6.44 -1.15 -2.34
N ILE A 136 7.68 -0.77 -2.63
CA ILE A 136 8.71 -0.37 -1.65
C ILE A 136 8.45 1.02 -1.06
N ASN A 137 9.12 1.34 0.05
CA ASN A 137 9.09 2.69 0.61
C ASN A 137 10.11 3.62 -0.06
N GLY A 138 9.65 4.79 -0.48
CA GLY A 138 10.50 5.83 -1.05
C GLY A 138 11.13 5.43 -2.38
N ASP A 139 11.89 6.37 -2.95
CA ASP A 139 12.62 6.12 -4.18
C ASP A 139 13.96 5.46 -3.86
N PHE A 140 14.34 4.50 -4.69
CA PHE A 140 15.57 3.75 -4.57
C PHE A 140 16.48 4.01 -5.78
N ASN A 141 17.77 4.27 -5.56
CA ASN A 141 18.74 4.52 -6.65
C ASN A 141 19.61 3.28 -6.90
N LEU A 142 19.35 2.57 -7.99
CA LEU A 142 20.12 1.43 -8.44
C LEU A 142 21.13 1.87 -9.51
N GLY A 143 22.34 2.25 -9.11
CA GLY A 143 23.43 2.52 -10.05
C GLY A 143 23.15 3.64 -11.06
N GLY A 144 22.39 4.66 -10.66
CA GLY A 144 21.96 5.78 -11.51
C GLY A 144 20.52 5.67 -12.01
N PHE A 145 19.86 4.52 -11.82
CA PHE A 145 18.45 4.33 -12.14
C PHE A 145 17.59 4.58 -10.90
N ILE A 146 16.64 5.52 -10.99
CA ILE A 146 15.71 5.79 -9.91
C ILE A 146 14.50 4.88 -10.06
N ILE A 147 14.37 3.94 -9.13
CA ILE A 147 13.20 3.09 -8.94
C ILE A 147 12.24 3.86 -8.02
N ARG A 148 11.07 4.23 -8.54
CA ARG A 148 10.09 5.02 -7.79
C ARG A 148 9.23 4.13 -6.90
N GLY A 149 9.20 4.42 -5.60
CA GLY A 149 8.37 3.71 -4.63
C GLY A 149 7.26 4.57 -4.04
N ILE A 150 6.65 4.07 -2.98
CA ILE A 150 5.55 4.73 -2.27
C ILE A 150 6.14 5.79 -1.34
N THR A 151 5.71 7.04 -1.48
CA THR A 151 6.34 8.19 -0.78
C THR A 151 5.58 8.66 0.46
N SER A 152 4.38 8.14 0.73
CA SER A 152 3.57 8.51 1.90
C SER A 152 2.59 7.41 2.28
N GLN A 153 2.10 7.45 3.53
CA GLN A 153 1.06 6.54 4.00
C GLN A 153 -0.28 6.79 3.28
N PRO A 154 -0.83 5.79 2.59
CA PRO A 154 -2.19 5.88 2.07
C PRO A 154 -3.23 5.66 3.17
N ASP A 155 -4.50 5.95 2.86
CA ASP A 155 -5.61 5.66 3.77
C ASP A 155 -5.94 4.16 3.85
N ILE A 156 -5.72 3.44 2.75
CA ILE A 156 -5.93 1.99 2.62
C ILE A 156 -4.58 1.37 2.29
N GLY A 157 -4.26 0.25 2.92
CA GLY A 157 -2.98 -0.42 2.74
C GLY A 157 -3.02 -1.45 1.62
N PHE A 158 -1.86 -2.07 1.40
CA PHE A 158 -1.71 -3.22 0.52
C PHE A 158 -0.85 -4.28 1.20
N LEU A 159 -1.21 -5.53 1.00
CA LEU A 159 -0.42 -6.72 1.34
C LEU A 159 -0.45 -7.66 0.13
N SER A 160 0.63 -8.41 -0.08
CA SER A 160 0.71 -9.35 -1.21
C SER A 160 1.16 -10.72 -0.72
N ILE A 161 0.56 -11.78 -1.26
CA ILE A 161 1.09 -13.14 -1.05
C ILE A 161 2.47 -13.32 -1.67
N ILE A 162 2.79 -12.55 -2.72
CA ILE A 162 4.07 -12.58 -3.43
C ILE A 162 5.23 -12.17 -2.50
N GLU A 163 4.94 -11.38 -1.46
CA GLU A 163 5.91 -11.07 -0.42
C GLU A 163 6.25 -12.30 0.43
N ALA A 164 5.25 -13.13 0.75
CA ALA A 164 5.47 -14.37 1.49
C ALA A 164 6.26 -15.41 0.69
N THR A 165 6.35 -15.25 -0.63
CA THR A 165 7.21 -16.06 -1.51
C THR A 165 8.58 -15.43 -1.74
N MET A 166 8.93 -14.34 -1.03
CA MET A 166 10.21 -13.62 -1.12
C MET A 166 10.53 -13.05 -2.51
N HIS A 167 9.50 -12.80 -3.34
CA HIS A 167 9.69 -12.20 -4.67
C HIS A 167 9.56 -10.68 -4.65
N CYS A 168 8.97 -10.09 -3.60
CA CYS A 168 8.95 -8.64 -3.37
C CYS A 168 8.91 -8.32 -1.87
N GLU A 169 9.26 -7.09 -1.49
CA GLU A 169 9.04 -6.57 -0.13
C GLU A 169 7.98 -5.47 -0.18
N VAL A 170 6.87 -5.65 0.54
CA VAL A 170 5.85 -4.61 0.65
C VAL A 170 6.30 -3.60 1.70
N GLY A 171 6.49 -2.37 1.27
CA GLY A 171 6.96 -1.27 2.09
C GLY A 171 6.06 -0.99 3.30
N TRP A 172 6.69 -0.49 4.36
CA TRP A 172 6.04 -0.07 5.60
C TRP A 172 4.83 0.84 5.40
N PHE A 173 4.84 1.77 4.42
CA PHE A 173 3.69 2.66 4.16
C PHE A 173 2.44 1.88 3.77
N LEU A 174 2.57 0.93 2.84
CA LEU A 174 1.44 0.09 2.41
C LEU A 174 1.01 -0.89 3.51
N LYS A 175 1.96 -1.36 4.34
CA LYS A 175 1.64 -2.17 5.52
C LYS A 175 0.96 -1.37 6.63
N ASN A 176 1.22 -0.06 6.75
CA ASN A 176 0.71 0.80 7.82
C ASN A 176 -0.09 1.98 7.22
N PRO A 177 -1.28 1.72 6.67
CA PRO A 177 -2.17 2.77 6.20
C PRO A 177 -2.79 3.58 7.35
N ALA A 178 -3.45 4.70 7.03
CA ALA A 178 -4.14 5.52 8.03
C ALA A 178 -5.32 4.81 8.70
N PHE A 179 -5.98 3.89 7.99
CA PHE A 179 -7.05 3.05 8.52
C PHE A 179 -6.67 1.57 8.41
N PRO A 180 -7.02 0.73 9.39
CA PRO A 180 -6.74 -0.72 9.38
C PRO A 180 -7.60 -1.47 8.34
N ILE A 181 -7.37 -1.15 7.07
CA ILE A 181 -8.01 -1.68 5.88
C ILE A 181 -6.89 -1.92 4.87
N TRP A 182 -6.80 -3.13 4.34
CA TRP A 182 -5.78 -3.53 3.37
C TRP A 182 -6.44 -4.21 2.18
N VAL A 183 -6.01 -3.85 0.98
CA VAL A 183 -6.19 -4.73 -0.18
C VAL A 183 -5.16 -5.85 -0.07
N ILE A 184 -5.59 -7.09 -0.28
CA ILE A 184 -4.70 -8.25 -0.33
C ILE A 184 -4.65 -8.74 -1.77
N GLY A 185 -3.46 -8.72 -2.37
CA GLY A 185 -3.20 -9.22 -3.72
C GLY A 185 -2.73 -10.68 -3.70
N SER A 186 -3.33 -11.47 -4.59
CA SER A 186 -2.78 -12.73 -5.08
C SER A 186 -2.27 -12.56 -6.52
N GLU A 187 -1.84 -13.66 -7.14
CA GLU A 187 -1.38 -13.63 -8.55
C GLU A 187 -2.50 -13.18 -9.51
N SER A 188 -3.77 -13.43 -9.17
CA SER A 188 -4.89 -13.23 -10.10
C SER A 188 -6.08 -12.51 -9.50
N HIS A 189 -6.10 -12.29 -8.18
CA HIS A 189 -7.28 -11.79 -7.49
C HIS A 189 -6.93 -10.84 -6.35
N TYR A 190 -7.84 -9.90 -6.09
CA TYR A 190 -7.72 -8.96 -4.98
C TYR A 190 -8.88 -9.15 -4.00
N THR A 191 -8.56 -9.18 -2.71
CA THR A 191 -9.54 -9.22 -1.62
C THR A 191 -9.30 -8.07 -0.66
N VAL A 192 -10.21 -7.85 0.29
CA VAL A 192 -10.08 -6.78 1.29
C VAL A 192 -10.06 -7.38 2.68
N LEU A 193 -9.10 -6.97 3.49
CA LEU A 193 -9.04 -7.25 4.91
C LEU A 193 -9.25 -5.94 5.69
N ALA A 194 -10.02 -5.99 6.75
CA ALA A 194 -10.22 -4.86 7.65
C ALA A 194 -10.27 -5.29 9.11
N SER A 195 -9.99 -4.35 10.01
CA SER A 195 -10.22 -4.48 11.44
C SER A 195 -10.82 -3.18 11.98
N THR A 196 -11.46 -3.24 13.14
CA THR A 196 -11.81 -2.04 13.91
C THR A 196 -10.70 -1.59 14.86
N CYS A 197 -9.64 -2.39 15.01
CA CYS A 197 -8.52 -2.10 15.91
C CYS A 197 -7.53 -1.14 15.23
N ARG A 198 -7.52 0.13 15.69
CA ARG A 198 -6.62 1.16 15.15
C ARG A 198 -5.15 0.96 15.52
N GLU A 199 -4.87 0.19 16.58
CA GLU A 199 -3.51 -0.09 17.05
C GLU A 199 -2.72 -1.00 16.08
N LEU A 200 -3.41 -1.60 15.10
CA LEU A 200 -2.81 -2.43 14.06
C LEU A 200 -2.02 -1.63 13.00
N VAL A 201 -2.26 -0.31 12.96
CA VAL A 201 -1.57 0.63 12.08
C VAL A 201 -0.81 1.65 12.91
N ARG A 202 0.36 2.04 12.42
CA ARG A 202 1.19 3.08 13.02
C ARG A 202 1.23 4.27 12.08
N LYS A 203 1.27 5.49 12.63
CA LYS A 203 1.47 6.69 11.83
C LYS A 203 2.95 6.99 11.66
N ASP A 204 3.31 7.57 10.53
CA ASP A 204 4.65 8.09 10.28
C ASP A 204 4.81 9.46 10.94
N GLU A 205 4.97 9.47 12.25
CA GLU A 205 5.17 10.70 13.02
C GLU A 205 6.65 10.82 13.41
N ALA A 206 7.23 12.01 13.20
CA ALA A 206 8.50 12.35 13.84
C ALA A 206 8.26 12.43 15.35
N SER A 207 9.13 11.81 16.15
CA SER A 207 9.09 11.99 17.60
C SER A 207 9.21 13.47 17.95
N SER A 208 8.81 13.89 19.15
CA SER A 208 8.83 15.30 19.60
C SER A 208 10.19 16.02 19.50
N SER A 209 11.25 15.29 19.16
CA SER A 209 12.58 15.78 18.77
C SER A 209 12.61 16.28 17.31
N GLN A 210 13.37 17.33 17.01
CA GLN A 210 13.56 17.90 15.65
C GLN A 210 14.17 16.95 14.58
N LYS A 211 14.36 15.67 14.90
CA LYS A 211 14.90 14.63 13.99
C LYS A 211 13.79 14.06 13.10
N ALA A 212 14.16 13.41 12.00
CA ALA A 212 13.24 12.73 11.10
C ALA A 212 12.48 11.56 11.77
N SER A 213 11.43 11.03 11.15
CA SER A 213 10.71 9.85 11.66
C SER A 213 11.51 8.56 11.47
N LEU A 214 11.13 7.50 12.20
CA LEU A 214 11.75 6.17 12.03
C LEU A 214 11.63 5.66 10.59
N THR A 215 10.47 5.82 9.94
CA THR A 215 10.27 5.37 8.56
C THR A 215 11.16 6.15 7.58
N LYS A 216 11.30 7.46 7.78
CA LYS A 216 12.24 8.27 7.00
C LYS A 216 13.68 7.82 7.22
N ALA A 217 14.05 7.47 8.45
CA ALA A 217 15.36 6.90 8.76
C ALA A 217 15.62 5.59 8.00
N GLU A 218 14.63 4.71 7.92
CA GLU A 218 14.74 3.45 7.17
C GLU A 218 14.89 3.68 5.67
N ILE A 219 14.09 4.58 5.08
CA ILE A 219 14.17 4.93 3.66
C ILE A 219 15.56 5.47 3.33
N GLU A 220 16.04 6.46 4.10
CA GLU A 220 17.34 7.05 3.85
C GLU A 220 18.46 6.05 4.11
N PHE A 221 18.34 5.18 5.13
CA PHE A 221 19.31 4.11 5.37
C PHE A 221 19.41 3.16 4.17
N THR A 222 18.28 2.65 3.67
CA THR A 222 18.25 1.76 2.51
C THR A 222 18.83 2.44 1.27
N SER A 223 18.61 3.75 1.09
CA SER A 223 19.25 4.52 0.00
C SER A 223 20.79 4.57 0.09
N MET A 224 21.36 4.30 1.26
CA MET A 224 22.81 4.24 1.47
C MET A 224 23.42 2.85 1.22
N CYS A 225 22.60 1.78 1.22
CA CYS A 225 23.07 0.42 1.05
C CYS A 225 23.66 0.19 -0.35
N PRO A 226 24.79 -0.52 -0.49
CA PRO A 226 25.32 -0.91 -1.79
C PRO A 226 24.32 -1.79 -2.57
N ALA A 227 24.17 -1.53 -3.86
CA ALA A 227 23.37 -2.34 -4.81
C ALA A 227 21.85 -2.45 -4.55
N GLY A 228 21.27 -1.67 -3.64
CA GLY A 228 19.82 -1.70 -3.39
C GLY A 228 19.27 -2.95 -2.77
N ASP A 229 20.18 -3.74 -2.25
CA ASP A 229 19.90 -4.93 -1.48
C ASP A 229 19.55 -4.55 -0.04
N GLU A 230 18.64 -5.34 0.53
CA GLU A 230 18.34 -5.56 1.94
C GLU A 230 19.54 -5.99 2.81
N SER A 231 20.79 -5.82 2.33
CA SER A 231 22.03 -6.13 3.05
C SER A 231 22.02 -5.59 4.48
N GLY A 232 21.26 -4.49 4.69
CA GLY A 232 21.00 -3.94 5.99
C GLY A 232 22.23 -3.26 6.56
N PHE A 233 23.20 -2.91 5.71
CA PHE A 233 24.41 -2.21 6.09
C PHE A 233 24.92 -1.26 5.01
N PHE A 234 25.67 -0.25 5.44
CA PHE A 234 26.42 0.64 4.55
C PHE A 234 27.80 0.98 5.16
N ALA A 235 28.73 1.49 4.34
CA ALA A 235 30.07 1.85 4.80
C ALA A 235 30.05 3.06 5.74
N ILE A 236 30.75 2.97 6.88
CA ILE A 236 30.69 3.97 7.96
C ILE A 236 31.08 5.39 7.52
N ASP A 237 31.90 5.53 6.47
CA ASP A 237 32.29 6.83 5.90
C ASP A 237 31.10 7.64 5.37
N ARG A 238 29.97 6.99 5.09
CA ARG A 238 28.72 7.64 4.65
C ARG A 238 27.80 8.02 5.81
N LEU A 239 28.16 7.72 7.06
CA LEU A 239 27.36 8.06 8.24
C LEU A 239 27.03 9.56 8.33
N PRO A 240 27.96 10.50 8.05
CA PRO A 240 27.64 11.93 8.06
C PRO A 240 26.53 12.32 7.08
N GLU A 241 26.49 11.71 5.89
CA GLU A 241 25.46 11.94 4.88
C GLU A 241 24.09 11.53 5.43
N LEU A 242 24.00 10.36 6.07
CA LEU A 242 22.76 9.87 6.67
C LEU A 242 22.29 10.75 7.84
N LEU A 243 23.19 11.10 8.77
CA LEU A 243 22.84 11.95 9.91
C LEU A 243 22.30 13.32 9.47
N GLN A 244 22.90 13.91 8.44
CA GLN A 244 22.43 15.16 7.86
C GLN A 244 21.02 15.02 7.29
N LYS A 245 20.76 13.99 6.47
CA LYS A 245 19.43 13.74 5.89
C LYS A 245 18.34 13.51 6.94
N LEU A 246 18.71 13.01 8.11
CA LEU A 246 17.81 12.74 9.23
C LEU A 246 17.69 13.90 10.23
N ASN A 247 18.36 15.02 9.97
CA ASN A 247 18.44 16.17 10.88
C ASN A 247 18.93 15.77 12.29
N ILE A 248 19.87 14.83 12.36
CA ILE A 248 20.53 14.43 13.61
C ILE A 248 21.82 15.24 13.73
N VAL A 249 21.85 16.16 14.70
CA VAL A 249 23.01 17.01 14.99
C VAL A 249 23.75 16.43 16.18
N LEU A 250 25.05 16.18 16.01
CA LEU A 250 25.96 15.69 17.04
C LEU A 250 27.15 16.65 17.16
N SER A 251 27.68 16.80 18.37
CA SER A 251 28.99 17.42 18.59
C SER A 251 30.13 16.48 18.18
N ASP A 252 31.36 17.00 17.99
CA ASP A 252 32.50 16.19 17.57
C ASP A 252 32.80 15.01 18.53
N THR A 253 32.64 15.23 19.84
CA THR A 253 32.82 14.18 20.85
C THR A 253 31.73 13.12 20.77
N GLU A 254 30.47 13.53 20.58
CA GLU A 254 29.34 12.60 20.46
C GLU A 254 29.42 11.78 19.17
N TYR A 255 29.90 12.39 18.08
CA TYR A 255 30.08 11.70 16.80
C TYR A 255 31.10 10.56 16.92
N GLU A 256 32.25 10.79 17.57
CA GLU A 256 33.26 9.75 17.79
C GLU A 256 32.77 8.63 18.72
N ASP A 257 31.98 8.97 19.74
CA ASP A 257 31.36 7.97 20.62
C ASP A 257 30.32 7.13 19.86
N VAL A 258 29.44 7.77 19.09
CA VAL A 258 28.46 7.08 18.22
C VAL A 258 29.16 6.18 17.22
N LYS A 259 30.25 6.63 16.60
CA LYS A 259 31.00 5.86 15.61
C LYS A 259 31.52 4.54 16.23
N ARG A 260 32.06 4.61 17.45
CA ARG A 260 32.51 3.44 18.22
C ARG A 260 31.37 2.51 18.63
N GLU A 261 30.19 3.05 18.93
CA GLU A 261 29.02 2.25 19.27
C GLU A 261 28.37 1.55 18.06
N LEU A 262 28.38 2.19 16.89
CA LEU A 262 27.78 1.65 15.67
C LEU A 262 28.64 0.56 15.00
N ASP A 263 29.96 0.61 15.21
CA ASP A 263 30.94 -0.34 14.65
C ASP A 263 31.98 -0.73 15.71
N PRO A 264 31.59 -1.49 16.75
CA PRO A 264 32.48 -1.87 17.85
C PRO A 264 33.59 -2.84 17.43
N GLU A 265 33.43 -3.52 16.30
CA GLU A 265 34.39 -4.47 15.75
C GLU A 265 35.32 -3.84 14.70
N GLU A 266 35.19 -2.52 14.44
CA GLU A 266 35.98 -1.76 13.47
C GLU A 266 35.95 -2.38 12.05
N LEU A 267 34.80 -2.94 11.65
CA LEU A 267 34.60 -3.55 10.34
C LEU A 267 34.40 -2.52 9.21
N GLY A 268 34.21 -1.24 9.58
CA GLY A 268 33.92 -0.15 8.66
C GLY A 268 32.47 -0.14 8.19
N LEU A 269 31.56 -0.81 8.90
CA LEU A 269 30.17 -1.02 8.49
C LEU A 269 29.18 -0.53 9.57
N VAL A 270 28.11 0.14 9.14
CA VAL A 270 26.99 0.50 10.01
C VAL A 270 25.83 -0.44 9.71
N LEU A 271 25.39 -1.20 10.72
CA LEU A 271 24.24 -2.10 10.61
C LEU A 271 22.92 -1.36 10.92
N ARG A 272 21.88 -1.64 10.13
CA ARG A 272 20.56 -1.01 10.21
C ARG A 272 19.95 -1.10 11.61
N ASN A 273 19.88 -2.30 12.16
CA ASN A 273 19.26 -2.50 13.47
C ASN A 273 20.07 -1.83 14.59
N VAL A 274 21.39 -1.76 14.48
CA VAL A 274 22.24 -1.07 15.47
C VAL A 274 21.98 0.43 15.42
N PHE A 275 21.98 1.01 14.21
CA PHE A 275 21.68 2.42 13.98
C PHE A 275 20.28 2.81 14.49
N LEU A 276 19.25 2.06 14.09
CA LEU A 276 17.87 2.37 14.45
C LEU A 276 17.63 2.20 15.96
N ASN A 277 18.22 1.20 16.61
CA ASN A 277 18.12 1.07 18.07
C ASN A 277 18.83 2.21 18.82
N LYS A 278 19.94 2.75 18.28
CA LYS A 278 20.65 3.89 18.88
C LYS A 278 19.84 5.18 18.80
N PHE A 279 19.30 5.50 17.62
CA PHE A 279 18.66 6.80 17.37
C PHE A 279 17.14 6.80 17.53
N TYR A 280 16.48 5.64 17.45
CA TYR A 280 15.02 5.48 17.56
C TYR A 280 14.62 4.37 18.56
N PRO A 281 15.17 4.36 19.78
CA PRO A 281 14.97 3.25 20.72
C PRO A 281 13.52 3.07 21.14
N ALA A 282 12.76 4.16 21.33
CA ALA A 282 11.36 4.10 21.74
C ALA A 282 10.50 3.53 20.60
N GLU A 283 10.67 4.06 19.40
CA GLU A 283 9.95 3.64 18.21
C GLU A 283 10.29 2.18 17.83
N MET A 284 11.54 1.76 18.02
CA MET A 284 11.98 0.37 17.86
C MET A 284 11.43 -0.55 18.97
N ALA A 285 11.29 -0.07 20.21
CA ALA A 285 10.68 -0.83 21.30
C ALA A 285 9.18 -1.02 21.05
N GLU A 286 8.47 0.01 20.55
CA GLU A 286 7.06 -0.06 20.16
C GLU A 286 6.80 -1.05 19.02
N ARG A 287 7.82 -1.39 18.21
CA ARG A 287 7.71 -2.45 17.19
C ARG A 287 7.49 -3.82 17.80
N ARG A 288 7.97 -4.06 19.03
CA ARG A 288 7.79 -5.34 19.70
C ARG A 288 6.31 -5.58 19.90
N THR A 289 5.87 -6.72 19.38
CA THR A 289 4.47 -7.07 19.31
C THR A 289 3.90 -7.21 20.71
N VAL A 290 3.07 -6.25 21.13
CA VAL A 290 2.26 -6.40 22.33
C VAL A 290 1.21 -7.46 22.04
N LYS A 291 0.95 -8.33 23.02
CA LYS A 291 -0.14 -9.31 22.95
C LYS A 291 -1.47 -8.57 22.81
N ILE A 292 -2.04 -8.59 21.59
CA ILE A 292 -3.27 -7.88 21.26
C ILE A 292 -4.24 -8.86 20.61
N LYS A 293 -5.51 -8.79 21.01
CA LYS A 293 -6.63 -9.49 20.38
C LYS A 293 -7.49 -8.50 19.62
N PHE A 294 -7.88 -8.85 18.40
CA PHE A 294 -8.63 -7.94 17.53
C PHE A 294 -9.55 -8.69 16.57
N PRO A 295 -10.69 -8.09 16.19
CA PRO A 295 -11.55 -8.65 15.16
C PRO A 295 -10.94 -8.42 13.77
N LEU A 296 -11.16 -9.36 12.87
CA LEU A 296 -10.82 -9.29 11.45
C LEU A 296 -12.06 -9.51 10.60
N TYR A 297 -12.13 -8.77 9.51
CA TYR A 297 -13.16 -8.88 8.49
C TYR A 297 -12.48 -9.10 7.15
N HIS A 298 -12.81 -10.19 6.48
CA HIS A 298 -12.35 -10.49 5.13
C HIS A 298 -13.52 -10.39 4.15
N PHE A 299 -13.33 -9.61 3.10
CA PHE A 299 -14.28 -9.48 2.00
C PHE A 299 -13.65 -9.99 0.71
N ASN A 300 -14.35 -10.90 0.05
CA ASN A 300 -13.98 -11.43 -1.26
C ASN A 300 -15.16 -11.21 -2.22
N SER A 301 -14.87 -10.64 -3.38
CA SER A 301 -15.86 -10.26 -4.40
C SER A 301 -16.30 -11.42 -5.30
N LEU A 302 -15.73 -12.62 -5.14
CA LEU A 302 -16.11 -13.77 -5.95
C LEU A 302 -17.55 -14.24 -5.66
N PRO A 303 -18.29 -14.75 -6.67
CA PRO A 303 -19.67 -15.18 -6.49
C PRO A 303 -19.86 -16.21 -5.37
N LEU A 304 -18.90 -17.13 -5.20
CA LEU A 304 -18.91 -18.15 -4.15
C LEU A 304 -18.90 -17.56 -2.73
N SER A 305 -18.29 -16.38 -2.55
CA SER A 305 -18.23 -15.67 -1.27
C SER A 305 -19.48 -14.84 -0.99
N ASN A 306 -20.34 -14.64 -1.98
CA ASN A 306 -21.48 -13.73 -1.93
C ASN A 306 -22.80 -14.48 -2.22
N PRO A 307 -23.22 -15.39 -1.31
CA PRO A 307 -24.46 -16.15 -1.48
C PRO A 307 -25.64 -15.19 -1.62
N GLU A 308 -26.64 -15.59 -2.41
CA GLU A 308 -27.84 -14.77 -2.68
C GLU A 308 -27.55 -13.42 -3.39
N GLY A 309 -26.36 -13.27 -3.98
CA GLY A 309 -25.94 -12.02 -4.63
C GLY A 309 -25.72 -10.87 -3.63
N ARG A 310 -25.53 -11.19 -2.34
CA ARG A 310 -25.29 -10.20 -1.29
C ARG A 310 -23.83 -10.19 -0.89
N VAL A 311 -23.26 -8.99 -0.86
CA VAL A 311 -21.92 -8.74 -0.32
C VAL A 311 -21.85 -9.23 1.13
N ASN A 312 -21.05 -10.25 1.38
CA ASN A 312 -20.85 -10.85 2.69
C ASN A 312 -19.37 -10.78 3.10
N ALA A 313 -19.12 -10.57 4.39
CA ALA A 313 -17.77 -10.57 4.96
C ALA A 313 -17.61 -11.74 5.93
N ILE A 314 -16.49 -12.42 5.86
CA ILE A 314 -16.11 -13.45 6.83
C ILE A 314 -15.48 -12.73 8.03
N HIS A 315 -16.01 -12.97 9.22
CA HIS A 315 -15.48 -12.42 10.46
C HIS A 315 -14.60 -13.45 11.17
N GLY A 316 -13.49 -13.00 11.76
CA GLY A 316 -12.62 -13.83 12.59
C GLY A 316 -12.08 -13.04 13.77
N ASN A 317 -11.58 -13.74 14.77
CA ASN A 317 -10.81 -13.15 15.86
C ASN A 317 -9.34 -13.50 15.68
N ALA A 318 -8.49 -12.49 15.70
CA ALA A 318 -7.05 -12.66 15.63
C ALA A 318 -6.38 -12.30 16.95
N GLU A 319 -5.24 -12.94 17.20
CA GLU A 319 -4.35 -12.60 18.29
C GLU A 319 -2.91 -12.51 17.78
N LEU A 320 -2.18 -11.50 18.27
CA LEU A 320 -0.74 -11.48 18.18
C LEU A 320 -0.19 -12.06 19.47
N VAL A 321 0.68 -13.07 19.36
CA VAL A 321 1.38 -13.64 20.52
C VAL A 321 2.78 -13.11 20.63
N ASP A 322 3.31 -13.20 21.85
CA ASP A 322 4.72 -12.90 22.12
C ASP A 322 5.59 -13.93 21.38
N PRO A 323 6.61 -13.51 20.60
CA PRO A 323 7.55 -14.42 19.96
C PRO A 323 8.20 -15.42 20.93
N GLU A 324 8.45 -15.04 22.18
CA GLU A 324 9.01 -15.94 23.20
C GLU A 324 8.01 -17.01 23.64
N GLU A 325 6.73 -16.67 23.75
CA GLU A 325 5.63 -17.59 24.06
C GLU A 325 5.40 -18.59 22.91
N GLU A 326 5.65 -18.18 21.66
CA GLU A 326 5.59 -19.05 20.48
C GLU A 326 6.74 -20.06 20.44
N LEU A 327 7.98 -19.66 20.75
CA LEU A 327 9.12 -20.58 20.84
C LEU A 327 8.95 -21.61 21.95
N GLN A 328 8.39 -21.21 23.09
CA GLN A 328 8.23 -22.08 24.27
C GLN A 328 7.09 -23.10 24.13
N ASN A 329 6.14 -22.88 23.21
CA ASN A 329 5.02 -23.78 22.96
C ASN A 329 4.84 -24.10 21.45
N PRO A 330 5.69 -24.97 20.87
CA PRO A 330 5.55 -25.42 19.48
C PRO A 330 4.25 -26.20 19.23
N SER A 331 3.63 -26.74 20.27
CA SER A 331 2.31 -27.39 20.19
C SER A 331 1.19 -26.40 19.87
N LEU A 332 1.37 -25.10 20.15
CA LEU A 332 0.47 -24.02 19.72
C LEU A 332 0.67 -23.63 18.25
N THR A 333 1.79 -24.05 17.64
CA THR A 333 2.03 -23.95 16.19
C THR A 333 1.50 -25.17 15.41
N ALA A 334 0.93 -26.18 16.08
CA ALA A 334 0.35 -27.35 15.43
C ALA A 334 -0.96 -26.99 14.70
N PRO A 335 -1.05 -27.26 13.38
CA PRO A 335 -2.18 -26.84 12.56
C PRO A 335 -3.35 -27.82 12.73
N ASN A 336 -4.32 -27.47 13.56
CA ASN A 336 -5.68 -27.94 13.30
C ASN A 336 -6.36 -27.13 12.17
N SER A 337 -5.66 -26.14 11.60
CA SER A 337 -6.02 -25.36 10.42
C SER A 337 -4.85 -25.40 9.45
N GLU A 338 -5.06 -25.85 8.22
CA GLU A 338 -4.10 -25.74 7.11
C GLU A 338 -3.51 -24.32 7.06
N VAL A 339 -2.20 -24.20 6.81
CA VAL A 339 -1.53 -22.91 6.59
C VAL A 339 -2.03 -22.37 5.25
N THR A 340 -3.04 -21.51 5.31
CA THR A 340 -3.62 -20.87 4.12
C THR A 340 -2.69 -19.79 3.58
N ASP A 341 -2.80 -19.49 2.28
CA ASP A 341 -2.08 -18.37 1.67
C ASP A 341 -2.44 -17.04 2.35
N MET A 342 -3.69 -16.88 2.78
CA MET A 342 -4.09 -15.76 3.64
C MET A 342 -3.19 -15.64 4.86
N LEU A 343 -3.01 -16.71 5.63
CA LEU A 343 -2.16 -16.68 6.82
C LEU A 343 -0.70 -16.37 6.49
N ARG A 344 -0.16 -16.90 5.39
CA ARG A 344 1.21 -16.60 4.92
C ARG A 344 1.39 -15.12 4.61
N CYS A 345 0.44 -14.54 3.86
CA CYS A 345 0.44 -13.12 3.54
C CYS A 345 0.35 -12.25 4.81
N LEU A 346 -0.56 -12.56 5.73
CA LEU A 346 -0.71 -11.75 6.95
C LEU A 346 0.53 -11.80 7.85
N ARG A 347 1.30 -12.90 7.81
CA ARG A 347 2.54 -13.04 8.57
C ARG A 347 3.69 -12.16 8.07
N THR A 348 3.62 -11.62 6.85
CA THR A 348 4.62 -10.65 6.37
C THR A 348 4.48 -9.28 7.05
N LYS A 349 3.30 -8.99 7.62
CA LYS A 349 3.06 -7.82 8.48
C LYS A 349 3.05 -8.18 9.97
N TRP A 350 2.43 -9.30 10.33
CA TRP A 350 2.27 -9.74 11.71
C TRP A 350 2.82 -11.17 11.89
N PRO A 351 4.14 -11.32 12.12
CA PRO A 351 4.79 -12.64 12.12
C PRO A 351 4.14 -13.66 13.06
N THR A 352 3.66 -13.20 14.21
CA THR A 352 3.08 -14.03 15.29
C THR A 352 1.55 -14.07 15.26
N ILE A 353 0.91 -13.67 14.16
CA ILE A 353 -0.56 -13.67 14.07
C ILE A 353 -1.14 -15.08 14.09
N ARG A 354 -2.21 -15.24 14.87
CA ARG A 354 -3.09 -16.40 14.88
C ARG A 354 -4.51 -15.94 14.64
N ILE A 355 -5.28 -16.72 13.90
CA ILE A 355 -6.63 -16.32 13.48
C ILE A 355 -7.60 -17.50 13.64
N GLN A 356 -8.73 -17.21 14.28
CA GLN A 356 -9.88 -18.10 14.33
C GLN A 356 -11.04 -17.47 13.56
N TRP A 357 -11.30 -18.00 12.37
CA TRP A 357 -12.43 -17.57 11.54
C TRP A 357 -13.75 -18.15 12.06
N ASN A 358 -14.79 -17.32 12.10
CA ASN A 358 -16.13 -17.75 12.49
C ASN A 358 -16.83 -18.38 11.26
N LEU A 359 -16.58 -19.66 11.05
CA LEU A 359 -17.08 -20.41 9.91
C LEU A 359 -18.38 -21.14 10.27
N GLU A 360 -19.52 -20.49 10.04
CA GLU A 360 -20.82 -21.16 10.15
C GLU A 360 -21.01 -22.27 9.10
N ASN A 361 -20.24 -22.26 8.01
CA ASN A 361 -20.16 -23.33 7.00
C ASN A 361 -18.70 -23.59 6.62
N ARG A 362 -18.25 -24.85 6.75
CA ARG A 362 -16.86 -25.29 6.55
C ARG A 362 -16.29 -25.06 5.13
N SER A 363 -17.11 -24.70 4.14
CA SER A 363 -16.70 -24.37 2.77
C SER A 363 -16.25 -22.91 2.57
N LYS A 364 -16.12 -22.12 3.64
CA LYS A 364 -15.95 -20.66 3.59
C LYS A 364 -14.65 -20.16 4.24
N TYR A 365 -13.53 -20.88 4.12
CA TYR A 365 -12.26 -20.28 4.53
C TYR A 365 -11.96 -19.05 3.65
N PRO A 366 -11.37 -17.99 4.22
CA PRO A 366 -10.85 -16.88 3.44
C PRO A 366 -9.87 -17.40 2.40
N SER A 367 -10.27 -17.29 1.14
CA SER A 367 -9.47 -17.65 -0.02
C SER A 367 -8.91 -16.39 -0.66
N LEU A 368 -7.66 -16.48 -1.10
CA LEU A 368 -7.02 -15.52 -2.00
C LEU A 368 -7.24 -15.86 -3.48
N HIS A 369 -7.97 -16.95 -3.74
CA HIS A 369 -8.37 -17.46 -5.05
C HIS A 369 -9.88 -17.52 -5.21
#